data_AF-A0A7V8FKN4-F1
#
_entry.id   AF-A0A7V8FKN4-F1
#
_cell.length_a   1.000
_cell.length_b   1.000
_cell.length_c   1.000
_cell.angle_alpha   90.00
_cell.angle_beta   90.00
_cell.angle_gamma   90.00
#
_symmetry.space_group_name_H-M   'P 1'
#
loop_
_entity.id
_entity.type
_entity.pdbx_description
1 polymer ?
#
loop_
_entity_poly.entity_id
_entity_poly.type
_entity_poly.pdbx_seq_one_letter_code
_entity_poly.pdbx_strand_id
1 'polypeptide(L)'
;MTDSTTPITADDGAHDYIEELEDLLDAAREQLAELPQWEFCDGFLAALVCTRRAIPADEWEPPRKDAETAGLIEDALAIVNELTEDDAGPYTISGMGDDFPPGMSEDRLDLFGEAIWACYDLRALWKSIGPRVLQVRRAPEPGRNDACPCGSGKKYKQCHGR
;
A
#
# COMPACT_ATOMS: atom_id res chain seq x y z
N MET A 1 0.44 19.03 25.42
CA MET A 1 -0.01 17.63 25.42
C MET A 1 -1.49 17.66 25.74
N THR A 2 -2.34 17.70 24.73
CA THR A 2 -3.79 17.55 24.89
C THR A 2 -4.13 16.17 24.38
N ASP A 3 -4.30 15.25 25.31
CA ASP A 3 -4.92 13.95 25.12
C ASP A 3 -6.42 14.21 24.95
N SER A 4 -6.92 14.11 23.74
CA SER A 4 -8.34 14.24 23.40
C SER A 4 -8.87 12.86 23.02
N THR A 5 -8.98 11.99 24.02
CA THR A 5 -9.79 10.78 23.92
C THR A 5 -11.26 11.16 24.12
N THR A 6 -11.86 11.81 23.14
CA THR A 6 -13.33 11.93 23.05
C THR A 6 -13.84 10.59 22.48
N PRO A 7 -14.78 9.90 23.15
CA PRO A 7 -15.35 8.68 22.59
C PRO A 7 -16.12 9.06 21.31
N ILE A 8 -15.74 8.46 20.18
CA ILE A 8 -16.47 8.60 18.93
C ILE A 8 -17.79 7.85 19.11
N THR A 9 -18.88 8.59 19.32
CA THR A 9 -20.23 8.07 19.13
C THR A 9 -20.57 8.24 17.66
N ALA A 10 -21.02 7.17 17.00
CA ALA A 10 -21.60 7.27 15.67
C ALA A 10 -22.89 8.11 15.77
N ASP A 11 -22.75 9.39 15.47
CA ASP A 11 -23.84 10.34 15.25
C ASP A 11 -24.31 10.22 13.79
N ASP A 12 -25.53 10.65 13.49
CA ASP A 12 -26.12 10.68 12.15
C ASP A 12 -25.17 11.37 11.13
N GLY A 13 -24.41 12.38 11.58
CA GLY A 13 -23.39 13.05 10.74
C GLY A 13 -22.21 12.17 10.30
N ALA A 14 -21.94 11.04 10.97
CA ALA A 14 -20.94 10.07 10.50
C ALA A 14 -21.49 9.20 9.37
N HIS A 15 -22.80 8.96 9.35
CA HIS A 15 -23.47 8.27 8.25
C HIS A 15 -23.52 9.17 7.02
N ASP A 16 -23.92 10.44 7.20
CA ASP A 16 -23.94 11.45 6.13
C ASP A 16 -22.55 11.63 5.48
N TYR A 17 -21.47 11.58 6.27
CA TYR A 17 -20.10 11.67 5.75
C TYR A 17 -19.68 10.44 4.95
N ILE A 18 -20.11 9.24 5.34
CA ILE A 18 -19.83 8.01 4.59
C ILE A 18 -20.58 8.04 3.26
N GLU A 19 -21.86 8.43 3.27
CA GLU A 19 -22.64 8.61 2.03
C GLU A 19 -22.01 9.65 1.11
N GLU A 20 -21.54 10.79 1.64
CA GLU A 20 -20.81 11.80 0.86
C GLU A 20 -19.50 11.24 0.25
N LEU A 21 -18.76 10.41 0.99
CA LEU A 21 -17.56 9.76 0.48
C LEU A 21 -17.86 8.74 -0.62
N GLU A 22 -18.96 7.99 -0.49
CA GLU A 22 -19.44 7.05 -1.50
C GLU A 22 -19.80 7.80 -2.79
N ASP A 23 -20.61 8.85 -2.70
CA ASP A 23 -20.98 9.71 -3.83
C ASP A 23 -19.75 10.32 -4.53
N LEU A 24 -18.76 10.77 -3.75
CA LEU A 24 -17.51 11.32 -4.27
C LEU A 24 -16.67 10.26 -4.98
N LEU A 25 -16.62 9.04 -4.45
CA LEU A 25 -15.89 7.92 -5.04
C LEU A 25 -16.53 7.51 -6.37
N ASP A 26 -17.86 7.41 -6.41
CA ASP A 26 -18.63 7.12 -7.62
C ASP A 26 -18.42 8.19 -8.70
N ALA A 27 -18.49 9.47 -8.33
CA ALA A 27 -18.22 10.57 -9.25
C ALA A 27 -16.76 10.55 -9.76
N ALA A 28 -15.80 10.15 -8.93
CA ALA A 28 -14.41 10.01 -9.35
C ALA A 28 -14.20 8.83 -10.30
N ARG A 29 -14.92 7.71 -10.09
CA ARG A 29 -14.90 6.53 -10.97
C ARG A 29 -15.40 6.84 -12.39
N GLU A 30 -16.29 7.82 -12.58
CA GLU A 30 -16.67 8.29 -13.92
C GLU A 30 -15.47 8.78 -14.75
N GLN A 31 -14.43 9.31 -14.09
CA GLN A 31 -13.21 9.84 -14.73
C GLN A 31 -12.06 8.85 -14.72
N LEU A 32 -12.03 7.95 -13.73
CA LEU A 32 -10.98 6.98 -13.49
C LEU A 32 -11.62 5.62 -13.15
N ALA A 33 -11.97 4.85 -14.19
CA ALA A 33 -12.68 3.58 -14.03
C ALA A 33 -11.96 2.57 -13.10
N GLU A 34 -10.63 2.68 -12.99
CA GLU A 34 -9.77 1.84 -12.14
C GLU A 34 -9.80 2.19 -10.64
N LEU A 35 -10.57 3.22 -10.21
CA LEU A 35 -10.65 3.55 -8.78
C LEU A 35 -11.47 2.49 -8.02
N PRO A 36 -11.00 1.98 -6.87
CA PRO A 36 -11.68 0.91 -6.13
C PRO A 36 -13.06 1.31 -5.62
N GLN A 37 -13.96 0.35 -5.44
CA GLN A 37 -15.28 0.56 -4.80
C GLN A 37 -15.17 0.81 -3.30
N TRP A 38 -16.25 1.31 -2.69
CA TRP A 38 -16.31 1.62 -1.26
C TRP A 38 -16.06 0.38 -0.39
N GLU A 39 -16.62 -0.78 -0.75
CA GLU A 39 -16.47 -2.05 -0.05
C GLU A 39 -15.01 -2.51 0.00
N PHE A 40 -14.27 -2.29 -1.09
CA PHE A 40 -12.85 -2.57 -1.12
C PHE A 40 -12.09 -1.64 -0.16
N CYS A 41 -12.42 -0.35 -0.18
CA CYS A 41 -11.83 0.63 0.73
C CYS A 41 -12.10 0.25 2.19
N ASP A 42 -13.33 -0.15 2.54
CA ASP A 42 -13.68 -0.61 3.88
C ASP A 42 -12.88 -1.85 4.29
N GLY A 43 -12.82 -2.89 3.44
CA GLY A 43 -12.05 -4.09 3.72
C GLY A 43 -10.55 -3.82 3.94
N PHE A 44 -9.96 -2.96 3.10
CA PHE A 44 -8.57 -2.54 3.23
C PHE A 44 -8.34 -1.74 4.52
N LEU A 45 -9.22 -0.78 4.84
CA LEU A 45 -9.16 0.01 6.06
C LEU A 45 -9.32 -0.87 7.31
N ALA A 46 -10.23 -1.84 7.29
CA ALA A 46 -10.42 -2.80 8.37
C ALA A 46 -9.15 -3.63 8.61
N ALA A 47 -8.47 -4.06 7.55
CA ALA A 47 -7.20 -4.77 7.66
C ALA A 47 -6.09 -3.88 8.26
N LEU A 48 -6.01 -2.61 7.85
CA LEU A 48 -5.06 -1.65 8.41
C LEU A 48 -5.36 -1.33 9.89
N VAL A 49 -6.61 -1.09 10.25
CA VAL A 49 -7.04 -0.81 11.63
C VAL A 49 -6.77 -2.01 12.55
N CYS A 50 -7.00 -3.22 12.06
CA CYS A 50 -6.67 -4.44 12.79
C CYS A 50 -5.16 -4.70 12.91
N THR A 51 -4.32 -3.97 12.17
CA THR A 51 -2.87 -4.11 12.27
C THR A 51 -2.38 -3.54 13.60
N ARG A 52 -1.64 -4.33 14.39
CA ARG A 52 -1.12 -3.95 15.72
C ARG A 52 -0.02 -2.87 15.71
N ARG A 53 0.23 -2.23 14.57
CA ARG A 53 1.22 -1.15 14.42
C ARG A 53 0.85 -0.25 13.24
N ALA A 54 1.31 1.00 13.30
CA ALA A 54 1.32 1.86 12.12
C ALA A 54 2.22 1.25 11.02
N ILE A 55 1.73 1.28 9.78
CA ILE A 55 2.47 0.86 8.58
C ILE A 55 2.98 2.14 7.89
N PRO A 56 4.28 2.45 7.94
CA PRO A 56 4.83 3.60 7.25
C PRO A 56 4.86 3.37 5.73
N ALA A 57 4.84 4.47 4.95
CA ALA A 57 4.75 4.43 3.49
C ALA A 57 5.85 3.60 2.83
N ASP A 58 7.02 3.57 3.44
CA ASP A 58 8.17 2.85 2.93
C ASP A 58 8.03 1.32 2.98
N GLU A 59 7.02 0.78 3.67
CA GLU A 59 6.74 -0.65 3.69
C GLU A 59 5.77 -1.14 2.60
N TRP A 60 4.92 -0.26 2.06
CA TRP A 60 3.95 -0.64 1.04
C TRP A 60 4.24 -0.03 -0.35
N GLU A 61 4.99 1.07 -0.42
CA GLU A 61 5.42 1.60 -1.72
C GLU A 61 6.27 0.57 -2.47
N PRO A 62 6.13 0.42 -3.80
CA PRO A 62 7.04 -0.40 -4.61
C PRO A 62 8.51 0.10 -4.57
N PRO A 63 9.50 -0.76 -4.85
CA PRO A 63 10.91 -0.40 -4.81
C PRO A 63 11.31 0.52 -5.98
N ARG A 64 11.62 1.78 -5.67
CA ARG A 64 11.91 2.83 -6.68
C ARG A 64 13.12 2.58 -7.60
N LYS A 65 14.04 1.69 -7.21
CA LYS A 65 15.29 1.42 -7.96
C LYS A 65 15.28 0.07 -8.68
N ASP A 66 14.25 -0.74 -8.45
CA ASP A 66 14.12 -2.07 -9.01
C ASP A 66 12.81 -2.13 -9.80
N ALA A 67 12.89 -1.72 -11.07
CA ALA A 67 11.75 -1.61 -11.95
C ALA A 67 11.15 -2.98 -12.30
N GLU A 68 11.97 -4.03 -12.30
CA GLU A 68 11.49 -5.40 -12.54
C GLU A 68 10.60 -5.85 -11.37
N THR A 69 11.11 -5.76 -10.15
CA THR A 69 10.31 -6.08 -8.95
C THR A 69 9.08 -5.17 -8.86
N ALA A 70 9.20 -3.87 -9.13
CA ALA A 70 8.05 -2.97 -9.13
C ALA A 70 6.98 -3.35 -10.16
N GLY A 71 7.38 -3.77 -11.37
CA GLY A 71 6.45 -4.26 -12.39
C GLY A 71 5.73 -5.54 -11.97
N LEU A 72 6.46 -6.51 -11.41
CA LEU A 72 5.84 -7.74 -10.89
C LEU A 72 4.83 -7.48 -9.76
N ILE A 73 5.11 -6.47 -8.94
CA ILE A 73 4.20 -5.99 -7.91
C ILE A 73 2.92 -5.41 -8.53
N GLU A 74 3.07 -4.55 -9.53
CA GLU A 74 1.95 -3.93 -10.24
C GLU A 74 1.09 -4.98 -10.97
N ASP A 75 1.71 -5.94 -11.66
CA ASP A 75 1.02 -7.04 -12.34
C ASP A 75 0.19 -7.88 -11.36
N ALA A 76 0.77 -8.25 -10.21
CA ALA A 76 0.06 -9.02 -9.20
C ALA A 76 -1.08 -8.21 -8.54
N LEU A 77 -0.93 -6.90 -8.35
CA LEU A 77 -2.00 -6.04 -7.85
C LEU A 77 -3.12 -5.88 -8.89
N ALA A 78 -2.79 -5.82 -10.19
CA ALA A 78 -3.78 -5.72 -11.26
C ALA A 78 -4.71 -6.94 -11.30
N ILE A 79 -4.17 -8.15 -11.11
CA ILE A 79 -4.98 -9.38 -11.01
C ILE A 79 -5.97 -9.31 -9.84
N VAL A 80 -5.51 -8.84 -8.67
CA VAL A 80 -6.37 -8.66 -7.49
C VAL A 80 -7.44 -7.60 -7.76
N ASN A 81 -7.09 -6.51 -8.43
CA ASN A 81 -8.04 -5.45 -8.79
C ASN A 81 -9.10 -5.96 -9.77
N GLU A 82 -8.70 -6.70 -10.81
CA GLU A 82 -9.61 -7.27 -11.80
C GLU A 82 -10.63 -8.22 -11.15
N LEU A 83 -10.21 -8.99 -10.12
CA LEU A 83 -11.13 -9.84 -9.37
C LEU A 83 -12.24 -9.05 -8.65
N THR A 84 -11.96 -7.80 -8.29
CA THR A 84 -12.93 -6.92 -7.59
C THR A 84 -13.91 -6.24 -8.52
N GLU A 85 -13.66 -6.25 -9.83
CA GLU A 85 -14.60 -5.71 -10.81
C GLU A 85 -15.80 -6.64 -11.00
N ASP A 86 -16.85 -6.15 -11.66
CA ASP A 86 -18.05 -6.93 -11.93
C ASP A 86 -17.78 -8.16 -12.80
N ASP A 87 -18.51 -9.25 -12.52
CA ASP A 87 -18.45 -10.47 -13.34
C ASP A 87 -19.29 -10.28 -14.61
N ALA A 88 -18.64 -10.00 -15.73
CA ALA A 88 -19.33 -9.78 -17.00
C ALA A 88 -19.69 -11.08 -17.75
N GLY A 89 -19.20 -12.23 -17.28
CA GLY A 89 -19.41 -13.53 -17.93
C GLY A 89 -20.78 -14.15 -17.63
N PRO A 90 -21.22 -15.15 -18.42
CA PRO A 90 -22.43 -15.90 -18.11
C PRO A 90 -22.24 -16.72 -16.83
N TYR A 91 -23.17 -16.61 -15.88
CA TYR A 91 -23.07 -17.37 -14.63
C TYR A 91 -23.37 -18.85 -14.88
N THR A 92 -22.34 -19.67 -14.82
CA THR A 92 -22.39 -21.10 -15.12
C THR A 92 -21.88 -21.96 -13.96
N ILE A 93 -21.13 -21.37 -13.02
CA ILE A 93 -20.54 -22.05 -11.86
C ILE A 93 -21.30 -21.69 -10.59
N SER A 94 -21.63 -22.70 -9.78
CA SER A 94 -22.13 -22.52 -8.42
C SER A 94 -20.96 -22.55 -7.43
N GLY A 95 -20.67 -21.41 -6.79
CA GLY A 95 -19.63 -21.32 -5.76
C GLY A 95 -20.00 -21.96 -4.41
N MET A 96 -21.28 -22.30 -4.20
CA MET A 96 -21.80 -22.81 -2.92
C MET A 96 -22.22 -24.29 -2.99
N GLY A 97 -21.92 -24.97 -4.11
CA GLY A 97 -22.24 -26.38 -4.35
C GLY A 97 -23.42 -26.59 -5.29
N ASP A 98 -23.61 -27.83 -5.73
CA ASP A 98 -24.52 -28.21 -6.84
C ASP A 98 -26.00 -27.88 -6.57
N ASP A 99 -26.40 -27.74 -5.31
CA ASP A 99 -27.77 -27.40 -4.91
C ASP A 99 -28.11 -25.90 -5.04
N PHE A 100 -27.11 -25.05 -5.30
CA PHE A 100 -27.28 -23.60 -5.43
C PHE A 100 -27.22 -23.17 -6.90
N PRO A 101 -27.98 -22.12 -7.29
CA PRO A 101 -27.91 -21.60 -8.64
C PRO A 101 -26.49 -21.09 -8.96
N PRO A 102 -26.06 -21.15 -10.23
CA PRO A 102 -24.83 -20.51 -10.65
C PRO A 102 -24.77 -19.05 -10.24
N GLY A 103 -23.62 -18.64 -9.72
CA GLY A 103 -23.39 -17.29 -9.20
C GLY A 103 -22.11 -16.64 -9.71
N MET A 104 -21.32 -17.34 -10.53
CA MET A 104 -20.13 -16.78 -11.18
C MET A 104 -19.90 -17.42 -12.54
N SER A 105 -19.17 -16.73 -13.39
CA SER A 105 -18.66 -17.23 -14.66
C SER A 105 -17.46 -18.16 -14.48
N GLU A 106 -17.10 -18.86 -15.57
CA GLU A 106 -15.86 -19.64 -15.64
C GLU A 106 -14.63 -18.72 -15.57
N ASP A 107 -14.66 -17.59 -16.28
CA ASP A 107 -13.57 -16.58 -16.24
C ASP A 107 -13.33 -16.06 -14.82
N ARG A 108 -14.39 -15.83 -14.03
CA ARG A 108 -14.28 -15.44 -12.62
C ARG A 108 -13.61 -16.51 -11.77
N LEU A 109 -13.90 -17.79 -12.03
CA LEU A 109 -13.29 -18.89 -11.30
C LEU A 109 -11.78 -18.98 -11.60
N ASP A 110 -11.39 -18.82 -12.86
CA ASP A 110 -9.99 -18.82 -13.28
C ASP A 110 -9.24 -17.62 -12.68
N LEU A 111 -9.82 -16.42 -12.77
CA LEU A 111 -9.27 -15.19 -12.19
C LEU A 111 -9.13 -15.30 -10.66
N PHE A 112 -10.08 -15.94 -9.98
CA PHE A 112 -9.96 -16.22 -8.54
C PHE A 112 -8.75 -17.12 -8.25
N GLY A 113 -8.47 -18.11 -9.10
CA GLY A 113 -7.26 -18.93 -9.04
C GLY A 113 -5.99 -18.11 -9.23
N GLU A 114 -5.97 -17.21 -10.21
CA GLU A 114 -4.83 -16.30 -10.47
C GLU A 114 -4.60 -15.35 -9.30
N ALA A 115 -5.65 -14.78 -8.72
CA ALA A 115 -5.56 -13.88 -7.57
C ALA A 115 -4.96 -14.56 -6.32
N ILE A 116 -5.23 -15.86 -6.12
CA ILE A 116 -4.58 -16.65 -5.07
C ILE A 116 -3.07 -16.67 -5.30
N TRP A 117 -2.62 -16.95 -6.53
CA TRP A 117 -1.20 -16.94 -6.87
C TRP A 117 -0.58 -15.55 -6.74
N ALA A 118 -1.26 -14.51 -7.20
CA ALA A 118 -0.85 -13.12 -7.05
C ALA A 118 -0.60 -12.77 -5.58
N CYS A 119 -1.49 -13.18 -4.66
CA CYS A 119 -1.27 -12.98 -3.23
C CYS A 119 -0.01 -13.66 -2.70
N TYR A 120 0.34 -14.85 -3.21
CA TYR A 120 1.59 -15.53 -2.86
C TYR A 120 2.81 -14.79 -3.42
N ASP A 121 2.72 -14.27 -4.64
CA ASP A 121 3.78 -13.50 -5.29
C ASP A 121 4.03 -12.18 -4.57
N LEU A 122 2.98 -11.41 -4.25
CA LEU A 122 3.08 -10.21 -3.43
C LEU A 122 3.79 -10.52 -2.10
N ARG A 123 3.41 -11.61 -1.42
CA ARG A 123 4.07 -12.00 -0.18
C ARG A 123 5.55 -12.38 -0.40
N ALA A 124 5.89 -13.05 -1.49
CA ALA A 124 7.25 -13.47 -1.80
C ALA A 124 8.14 -12.28 -2.17
N LEU A 125 7.64 -11.36 -2.99
CA LEU A 125 8.31 -10.14 -3.43
C LEU A 125 8.58 -9.21 -2.24
N TRP A 126 7.61 -8.94 -1.37
CA TRP A 126 7.85 -8.07 -0.21
C TRP A 126 8.81 -8.69 0.81
N LYS A 127 8.85 -10.03 0.90
CA LYS A 127 9.86 -10.71 1.70
C LYS A 127 11.27 -10.59 1.13
N SER A 128 11.42 -10.50 -0.19
CA SER A 128 12.73 -10.43 -0.85
C SER A 128 13.34 -9.04 -0.81
N ILE A 129 12.52 -7.97 -0.82
CA ILE A 129 12.96 -6.57 -0.75
C ILE A 129 13.73 -6.27 0.56
N GLY A 130 13.35 -6.91 1.67
CA GLY A 130 13.97 -6.73 2.99
C GLY A 130 13.74 -5.34 3.61
N PRO A 131 14.26 -5.08 4.82
CA PRO A 131 14.10 -3.79 5.49
C PRO A 131 14.77 -2.67 4.67
N ARG A 132 14.02 -1.60 4.38
CA ARG A 132 14.60 -0.42 3.71
C ARG A 132 15.63 0.25 4.63
N VAL A 133 16.90 0.12 4.28
CA VAL A 133 17.99 0.80 5.01
C VAL A 133 18.11 2.22 4.50
N LEU A 134 17.77 3.21 5.33
CA LEU A 134 18.02 4.62 5.03
C LEU A 134 19.52 4.81 4.76
N GLN A 135 19.86 5.28 3.56
CA GLN A 135 21.24 5.65 3.27
C GLN A 135 21.62 6.87 4.08
N VAL A 136 22.40 6.67 5.14
CA VAL A 136 22.99 7.76 5.91
C VAL A 136 23.94 8.52 5.00
N ARG A 137 23.53 9.71 4.53
CA ARG A 137 24.44 10.63 3.86
C ARG A 137 25.45 11.10 4.90
N ARG A 138 26.70 10.65 4.80
CA ARG A 138 27.79 11.25 5.59
C ARG A 138 27.90 12.72 5.19
N ALA A 139 27.96 13.59 6.20
CA ALA A 139 28.41 14.94 5.98
C ALA A 139 29.81 14.89 5.34
N PRO A 140 30.14 15.81 4.42
CA PRO A 140 31.47 15.89 3.86
C PRO A 140 32.49 15.98 5.00
N GLU A 141 33.47 15.07 5.00
CA GLU A 141 34.56 15.13 5.96
C GLU A 141 35.36 16.41 5.72
N PRO A 142 35.79 17.14 6.78
CA PRO A 142 36.56 18.36 6.61
C PRO A 142 37.79 18.09 5.75
N GLY A 143 37.95 18.85 4.66
CA GLY A 143 39.13 18.78 3.83
C GLY A 143 40.39 19.08 4.64
N ARG A 144 41.53 18.51 4.24
CA ARG A 144 42.80 18.61 4.97
C ARG A 144 43.19 20.06 5.35
N ASN A 145 42.79 21.05 4.55
CA ASN A 145 43.08 22.47 4.78
C ASN A 145 41.91 23.28 5.36
N ASP A 146 40.72 22.68 5.55
CA ASP A 146 39.53 23.37 6.06
C ASP A 146 39.64 23.69 7.54
N ALA A 147 38.77 24.57 8.04
CA ALA A 147 38.70 24.90 9.46
C ALA A 147 38.35 23.64 10.27
N CYS A 148 39.07 23.42 11.37
CA CYS A 148 38.84 22.25 12.21
C CYS A 148 37.50 22.36 12.97
N PRO A 149 36.64 21.33 12.94
CA PRO A 149 35.29 21.39 13.52
C PRO A 149 35.26 21.49 15.06
N CYS A 150 36.41 21.35 15.75
CA CYS A 150 36.52 21.51 17.20
C CYS A 150 36.52 22.98 17.69
N GLY A 151 36.45 23.96 16.78
CA GLY A 151 36.44 25.39 17.14
C GLY A 151 37.80 25.99 17.50
N SER A 152 38.90 25.26 17.30
CA SER A 152 40.26 25.73 17.67
C SER A 152 40.84 26.85 16.80
N GLY A 153 40.17 27.21 15.69
CA GLY A 153 40.66 28.17 14.70
C GLY A 153 41.80 27.66 13.79
N LYS A 154 42.26 26.41 13.95
CA LYS A 154 43.35 25.81 13.16
C LYS A 154 42.81 25.05 11.93
N LYS A 155 43.66 24.86 10.91
CA LYS A 155 43.37 23.96 9.77
C LYS A 155 43.27 22.51 10.24
N TYR A 156 42.40 21.70 9.63
CA TYR A 156 42.12 20.32 10.04
C TYR A 156 43.40 19.49 10.21
N LYS A 157 44.32 19.53 9.24
CA LYS A 157 45.64 18.85 9.30
C LYS A 157 46.53 19.22 10.48
N GLN A 158 46.33 20.39 11.09
CA GLN A 158 47.13 20.87 12.22
C GLN A 158 46.44 20.65 13.57
N CYS A 159 45.26 20.02 13.58
CA CYS A 159 44.49 19.79 14.80
C CYS A 159 44.05 18.32 14.92
N HIS A 160 43.08 17.87 14.12
CA HIS A 160 42.53 16.51 14.19
C HIS A 160 42.92 15.62 13.00
N GLY A 161 43.51 16.18 11.94
CA GLY A 161 43.92 15.46 10.74
C GLY A 161 45.38 14.99 10.77
N ARG A 162 45.81 14.32 11.84
CA ARG A 162 47.15 13.68 11.88
C ARG A 162 47.30 12.67 10.76
#